data_AF-A0A7X6NVZ0-F1
#
_entry.id   AF-A0A7X6NVZ0-F1
#
_cell.length_a   1.000
_cell.length_b   1.000
_cell.length_c   1.000
_cell.angle_alpha   90.00
_cell.angle_beta   90.00
_cell.angle_gamma   90.00
#
_symmetry.space_group_name_H-M   'P 1'
#
loop_
_entity.id
_entity.type
_entity.pdbx_description
1 polymer ?
#
loop_
_entity_poly.entity_id
_entity_poly.type
_entity_poly.pdbx_seq_one_letter_code
_entity_poly.pdbx_strand_id
1 'polypeptide(L)'
;MKTKSIFVIFFSSPFITGKMIRKYTKNLYNHVAVSLDKNLTKVYSFSRYNLDNPLYAGFVQESLLRYNYKGKEALIKICEIPISDKEYNNILKYISKIKDNLKEYIYNFYSASAYMFSKIIEINKAYICVEFAIKILNKYVSKIKLEKGKFYSIKDLEGILNEYVTFEGKISDLLIKYNWDDDEFLIKRNIIIRSGYVLTNHSKLTYRLIRKNFKRGKNNGKN
;
A
#
# COMPACT_ATOMS: atom_id res chain seq x y z
N MET A 1 -11.22 16.56 23.81
CA MET A 1 -10.08 16.26 22.90
C MET A 1 -10.61 15.48 21.71
N LYS A 2 -10.29 15.85 20.46
CA LYS A 2 -10.70 15.06 19.29
C LYS A 2 -9.89 13.76 19.26
N THR A 3 -10.56 12.62 19.26
CA THR A 3 -9.93 11.31 19.07
C THR A 3 -9.23 11.27 17.71
N LYS A 4 -7.97 10.83 17.69
CA LYS A 4 -7.21 10.60 16.46
C LYS A 4 -7.42 9.15 16.02
N SER A 5 -7.45 8.94 14.70
CA SER A 5 -7.63 7.62 14.12
C SER A 5 -6.67 7.42 12.96
N ILE A 6 -6.29 6.18 12.71
CA ILE A 6 -5.78 5.73 11.42
C ILE A 6 -6.89 4.98 10.70
N PHE A 7 -7.07 5.29 9.43
CA PHE A 7 -8.02 4.64 8.54
C PHE A 7 -7.28 3.66 7.65
N VAL A 8 -7.77 2.42 7.56
CA VAL A 8 -7.29 1.42 6.61
C VAL A 8 -8.41 1.19 5.61
N ILE A 9 -8.11 1.40 4.32
CA ILE A 9 -9.11 1.33 3.26
C ILE A 9 -8.75 0.20 2.31
N PHE A 10 -9.67 -0.74 2.16
CA PHE A 10 -9.61 -1.84 1.23
C PHE A 10 -10.40 -1.48 -0.03
N PHE A 11 -9.84 -1.77 -1.21
CA PHE A 11 -10.46 -1.42 -2.50
C PHE A 11 -10.59 -2.63 -3.41
N SER A 12 -11.78 -2.78 -4.02
CA SER A 12 -12.00 -3.66 -5.16
C SER A 12 -11.66 -2.93 -6.46
N SER A 13 -10.36 -2.66 -6.68
CA SER A 13 -9.87 -1.86 -7.82
C SER A 13 -10.50 -2.32 -9.16
N PRO A 14 -11.23 -1.46 -9.88
CA PRO A 14 -12.10 -1.93 -10.96
C PRO A 14 -11.35 -2.12 -12.29
N PHE A 15 -10.02 -1.96 -12.28
CA PHE A 15 -9.16 -2.11 -13.45
C PHE A 15 -8.78 -3.58 -13.68
N ILE A 16 -8.28 -3.88 -14.88
CA ILE A 16 -7.96 -5.25 -15.33
C ILE A 16 -7.05 -5.97 -14.33
N THR A 17 -5.97 -5.31 -13.89
CA THR A 17 -5.06 -5.88 -12.89
C THR A 17 -5.74 -6.19 -11.57
N GLY A 18 -6.60 -5.29 -11.09
CA GLY A 18 -7.39 -5.53 -9.88
C GLY A 18 -8.35 -6.71 -10.01
N LYS A 19 -9.07 -6.79 -11.14
CA LYS A 19 -9.96 -7.92 -11.45
C LYS A 19 -9.20 -9.26 -11.49
N MET A 20 -8.02 -9.29 -12.11
CA MET A 20 -7.16 -10.49 -12.16
C MET A 20 -6.71 -10.93 -10.77
N ILE A 21 -6.22 -9.99 -9.95
CA ILE A 21 -5.77 -10.30 -8.58
C ILE A 21 -6.93 -10.88 -7.76
N ARG A 22 -8.12 -10.24 -7.79
CA ARG A 22 -9.29 -10.76 -7.05
C ARG A 22 -9.70 -12.16 -7.47
N LYS A 23 -9.69 -12.44 -8.78
CA LYS A 23 -10.00 -13.79 -9.29
C LYS A 23 -9.00 -14.82 -8.76
N TYR A 24 -7.73 -14.47 -8.71
CA TYR A 24 -6.67 -15.36 -8.24
C TYR A 24 -6.72 -15.55 -6.72
N THR A 25 -6.83 -14.48 -5.94
CA THR A 25 -6.84 -14.52 -4.48
C THR A 25 -8.17 -15.00 -3.91
N LYS A 26 -9.22 -15.10 -4.75
CA LYS A 26 -10.60 -15.37 -4.34
C LYS A 26 -11.05 -14.42 -3.22
N ASN A 27 -10.62 -13.16 -3.30
CA ASN A 27 -10.93 -12.12 -2.33
C ASN A 27 -11.60 -10.91 -2.99
N LEU A 28 -12.53 -10.28 -2.29
CA LEU A 28 -13.25 -9.10 -2.80
C LEU A 28 -12.36 -7.86 -2.93
N TYR A 29 -11.36 -7.74 -2.06
CA TYR A 29 -10.44 -6.61 -2.07
C TYR A 29 -9.06 -7.03 -2.54
N ASN A 30 -8.43 -6.17 -3.35
CA ASN A 30 -7.12 -6.45 -3.95
C ASN A 30 -6.10 -5.33 -3.73
N HIS A 31 -6.49 -4.27 -3.03
CA HIS A 31 -5.64 -3.13 -2.74
C HIS A 31 -5.97 -2.58 -1.36
N VAL A 32 -4.93 -2.10 -0.66
CA VAL A 32 -5.04 -1.55 0.69
C VAL A 32 -4.27 -0.22 0.74
N ALA A 33 -4.86 0.78 1.35
CA ALA A 33 -4.22 2.05 1.62
C ALA A 33 -4.49 2.50 3.06
N VAL A 34 -3.73 3.50 3.52
CA VAL A 34 -3.89 4.06 4.87
C VAL A 34 -4.09 5.57 4.83
N SER A 35 -4.85 6.11 5.77
CA SER A 35 -5.02 7.56 5.93
C SER A 35 -4.98 7.95 7.41
N LEU A 36 -4.56 9.17 7.68
CA LEU A 36 -4.65 9.83 9.00
C LEU A 36 -5.69 10.95 8.99
N ASP A 37 -6.47 11.06 7.90
CA ASP A 37 -7.51 12.06 7.70
C ASP A 37 -8.88 11.39 7.61
N LYS A 38 -9.82 11.84 8.45
CA LYS A 38 -11.20 11.32 8.48
C LYS A 38 -11.94 11.58 7.17
N ASN A 39 -11.60 12.66 6.48
CA ASN A 39 -12.22 12.99 5.19
C ASN A 39 -11.58 12.23 4.02
N LEU A 40 -10.58 11.38 4.28
CA LEU A 40 -9.88 10.59 3.28
C LEU A 40 -9.34 11.41 2.09
N THR A 41 -8.98 12.67 2.33
CA THR A 41 -8.36 13.53 1.30
C THR A 41 -6.92 13.10 1.01
N LYS A 42 -6.26 12.52 2.02
CA LYS A 42 -4.87 12.06 1.96
C LYS A 42 -4.80 10.56 2.23
N VAL A 43 -4.86 9.76 1.17
CA VAL A 43 -4.75 8.29 1.25
C VAL A 43 -3.38 7.87 0.72
N TYR A 44 -2.65 7.06 1.47
CA TYR A 44 -1.27 6.68 1.16
C TYR A 44 -1.15 5.18 0.92
N SER A 45 -0.44 4.80 -0.13
CA SER A 45 -0.10 3.40 -0.38
C SER A 45 1.15 3.25 -1.26
N PHE A 46 1.55 1.99 -1.48
CA PHE A 46 2.42 1.62 -2.59
C PHE A 46 1.57 1.04 -3.72
N SER A 47 1.43 1.79 -4.81
CA SER A 47 0.61 1.41 -5.95
C SER A 47 1.19 1.97 -7.26
N ARG A 48 0.54 1.70 -8.38
CA ARG A 48 0.93 2.27 -9.67
C ARG A 48 0.73 3.78 -9.68
N TYR A 49 1.66 4.50 -10.28
CA TYR A 49 1.59 5.95 -10.45
C TYR A 49 0.57 6.37 -11.49
N ASN A 50 0.32 5.56 -12.53
CA ASN A 50 -0.63 5.89 -13.58
C ASN A 50 -1.46 4.69 -14.05
N LEU A 51 -2.56 5.02 -14.74
CA LEU A 51 -3.51 4.04 -15.24
C LEU A 51 -2.91 3.05 -16.25
N ASP A 52 -2.07 3.55 -17.16
CA ASP A 52 -1.64 2.83 -18.35
C ASP A 52 -0.57 1.77 -18.09
N ASN A 53 0.25 1.92 -17.03
CA ASN A 53 1.37 1.01 -16.77
C ASN A 53 1.39 0.53 -15.31
N PRO A 54 1.02 -0.75 -15.04
CA PRO A 54 1.03 -1.30 -13.69
C PRO A 54 2.43 -1.51 -13.11
N LEU A 55 3.48 -1.56 -13.96
CA LEU A 55 4.87 -1.69 -13.53
C LEU A 55 5.50 -0.34 -13.17
N TYR A 56 4.88 0.77 -13.55
CA TYR A 56 5.31 2.09 -13.11
C TYR A 56 4.65 2.40 -11.76
N ALA A 57 5.29 1.96 -10.67
CA ALA A 57 4.72 1.96 -9.33
C ALA A 57 5.69 2.39 -8.23
N GLY A 58 5.14 2.85 -7.11
CA GLY A 58 5.87 3.23 -5.90
C GLY A 58 4.95 3.89 -4.88
N PHE A 59 5.51 4.73 -4.01
CA PHE A 59 4.72 5.41 -2.98
C PHE A 59 3.86 6.53 -3.59
N VAL A 60 2.58 6.55 -3.26
CA VAL A 60 1.61 7.49 -3.81
C VAL A 60 0.70 8.06 -2.73
N GLN A 61 0.24 9.30 -2.96
CA GLN A 61 -0.96 9.86 -2.36
C GLN A 61 -2.09 9.66 -3.37
N GLU A 62 -3.06 8.80 -3.03
CA GLU A 62 -4.15 8.38 -3.91
C GLU A 62 -5.41 9.22 -3.64
N SER A 63 -6.05 9.65 -4.71
CA SER A 63 -7.41 10.15 -4.69
C SER A 63 -8.39 8.99 -4.74
N LEU A 64 -9.48 9.11 -3.99
CA LEU A 64 -10.61 8.18 -4.07
C LEU A 64 -11.26 8.18 -5.47
N LEU A 65 -11.10 9.25 -6.27
CA LEU A 65 -11.55 9.30 -7.66
C LEU A 65 -10.93 8.21 -8.53
N ARG A 66 -9.73 7.72 -8.21
CA ARG A 66 -9.10 6.57 -8.91
C ARG A 66 -10.03 5.36 -8.98
N TYR A 67 -10.87 5.18 -7.97
CA TYR A 67 -11.74 4.03 -7.79
C TYR A 67 -13.20 4.30 -8.17
N ASN A 68 -13.50 5.51 -8.66
CA ASN A 68 -14.76 5.90 -9.28
C ASN A 68 -14.51 6.67 -10.59
N TYR A 69 -13.96 5.99 -11.60
CA TYR A 69 -13.49 6.65 -12.83
C TYR A 69 -14.01 5.98 -14.09
N LYS A 70 -14.56 6.78 -15.02
CA LYS A 70 -15.10 6.35 -16.33
C LYS A 70 -16.11 5.19 -16.23
N GLY A 71 -17.13 5.37 -15.39
CA GLY A 71 -18.19 4.37 -15.19
C GLY A 71 -17.75 3.10 -14.47
N LYS A 72 -16.55 3.10 -13.88
CA LYS A 72 -16.05 2.01 -13.06
C LYS A 72 -16.16 2.39 -11.58
N GLU A 73 -16.96 1.65 -10.85
CA GLU A 73 -17.19 1.82 -9.43
C GLU A 73 -16.52 0.69 -8.64
N ALA A 74 -15.83 1.04 -7.56
CA ALA A 74 -15.28 0.09 -6.62
C ALA A 74 -16.16 -0.05 -5.38
N LEU A 75 -16.19 -1.27 -4.84
CA LEU A 75 -16.53 -1.50 -3.45
C LEU A 75 -15.30 -1.19 -2.60
N ILE A 76 -15.56 -0.59 -1.44
CA ILE A 76 -14.55 -0.28 -0.44
C ILE A 76 -14.99 -0.80 0.92
N LYS A 77 -14.01 -1.06 1.78
CA LYS A 77 -14.20 -1.30 3.21
C LYS A 77 -13.25 -0.39 3.96
N ILE A 78 -13.75 0.35 4.94
CA ILE A 78 -13.00 1.30 5.75
C ILE A 78 -12.99 0.80 7.18
N CYS A 79 -11.80 0.65 7.73
CA CYS A 79 -11.57 0.38 9.14
C CYS A 79 -11.03 1.65 9.81
N GLU A 80 -11.68 2.13 10.86
CA GLU A 80 -11.22 3.26 11.69
C GLU A 80 -10.66 2.74 13.01
N ILE A 81 -9.35 2.89 13.20
CA ILE A 81 -8.67 2.42 14.40
C ILE A 81 -8.32 3.65 15.26
N PRO A 82 -8.93 3.81 16.46
CA PRO A 82 -8.58 4.92 17.34
C PRO A 82 -7.17 4.74 17.89
N ILE A 83 -6.36 5.80 17.82
CA ILE A 83 -4.95 5.84 18.22
C ILE A 83 -4.67 7.04 19.11
N SER A 84 -3.62 6.92 19.93
CA SER A 84 -3.11 8.04 20.73
C SER A 84 -2.42 9.10 19.87
N ASP A 85 -2.30 10.32 20.39
CA ASP A 85 -1.56 11.40 19.72
C ASP A 85 -0.10 11.01 19.44
N LYS A 86 0.52 10.21 20.33
CA LYS A 86 1.88 9.70 20.15
C LYS A 86 1.97 8.78 18.94
N GLU A 87 1.04 7.83 18.80
CA GLU A 87 0.97 6.92 17.65
C GLU A 87 0.70 7.70 16.35
N TYR A 88 -0.27 8.62 16.37
CA TYR A 88 -0.57 9.51 15.25
C TYR A 88 0.67 10.25 14.75
N ASN A 89 1.39 10.91 15.66
CA ASN A 89 2.60 11.66 15.33
C ASN A 89 3.72 10.77 14.81
N ASN A 90 3.86 9.54 15.32
CA ASN A 90 4.85 8.59 14.83
C ASN A 90 4.54 8.10 13.41
N ILE A 91 3.27 7.82 13.12
CA ILE A 91 2.82 7.42 11.78
C ILE A 91 3.03 8.59 10.80
N LEU A 92 2.63 9.80 11.19
CA LEU A 92 2.81 11.00 10.37
C LEU A 92 4.29 11.24 10.05
N LYS A 93 5.18 11.17 11.05
CA LYS A 93 6.63 11.27 10.85
C LYS A 93 7.17 10.19 9.90
N TYR A 94 6.65 8.96 9.99
CA TYR A 94 7.07 7.88 9.10
C TYR A 94 6.63 8.12 7.66
N ILE A 95 5.40 8.57 7.43
CA ILE A 95 4.89 8.94 6.11
C ILE A 95 5.69 10.12 5.54
N SER A 96 5.92 11.18 6.31
CA SER A 96 6.75 12.32 5.88
C SER A 96 8.16 11.87 5.50
N LYS A 97 8.80 11.01 6.30
CA LYS A 97 10.10 10.43 5.95
C LYS A 97 10.10 9.71 4.61
N ILE A 98 9.02 9.01 4.24
CA ILE A 98 8.91 8.38 2.93
C ILE A 98 8.80 9.44 1.83
N LYS A 99 7.96 10.47 2.03
CA LYS A 99 7.80 11.60 1.11
C LYS A 99 9.10 12.36 0.87
N ASP A 100 9.90 12.56 1.90
CA ASP A 100 11.20 13.25 1.78
C ASP A 100 12.26 12.39 1.07
N ASN A 101 12.00 11.08 0.92
CA ASN A 101 12.95 10.10 0.39
C ASN A 101 12.35 9.22 -0.71
N LEU A 102 11.42 9.73 -1.53
CA LEU A 102 10.69 8.96 -2.55
C LEU A 102 11.60 8.15 -3.50
N LYS A 103 12.81 8.64 -3.81
CA LYS A 103 13.78 7.92 -4.67
C LYS A 103 14.33 6.64 -4.04
N GLU A 104 14.27 6.52 -2.70
CA GLU A 104 14.75 5.37 -1.96
C GLU A 104 13.67 4.33 -1.70
N TYR A 105 12.43 4.77 -1.51
CA TYR A 105 11.27 3.94 -1.25
C TYR A 105 10.60 3.53 -2.56
N ILE A 106 10.68 2.25 -2.92
CA ILE A 106 10.27 1.74 -4.24
C ILE A 106 9.22 0.64 -4.14
N TYR A 107 8.49 0.40 -5.22
CA TYR A 107 7.57 -0.73 -5.28
C TYR A 107 8.33 -2.06 -5.29
N ASN A 108 7.87 -3.06 -4.54
CA ASN A 108 8.53 -4.35 -4.43
C ASN A 108 7.95 -5.38 -5.43
N PHE A 109 8.43 -5.37 -6.67
CA PHE A 109 7.95 -6.29 -7.72
C PHE A 109 8.19 -7.76 -7.38
N TYR A 110 9.30 -8.09 -6.74
CA TYR A 110 9.58 -9.47 -6.34
C TYR A 110 8.60 -9.97 -5.30
N SER A 111 8.26 -9.15 -4.31
CA SER A 111 7.24 -9.53 -3.33
C SER A 111 5.84 -9.53 -3.94
N ALA A 112 5.52 -8.62 -4.87
CA ALA A 112 4.24 -8.67 -5.60
C ALA A 112 4.06 -10.01 -6.35
N SER A 113 5.11 -10.52 -6.99
CA SER A 113 5.08 -11.83 -7.65
C SER A 113 5.03 -12.98 -6.64
N ALA A 114 5.80 -12.91 -5.56
CA ALA A 114 5.83 -13.94 -4.51
C ALA A 114 4.52 -14.02 -3.71
N TYR A 115 3.80 -12.89 -3.58
CA TYR A 115 2.52 -12.79 -2.89
C TYR A 115 1.47 -13.72 -3.49
N MET A 116 1.51 -13.94 -4.81
CA MET A 116 0.66 -14.91 -5.50
C MET A 116 0.88 -16.34 -4.95
N PHE A 117 2.09 -16.66 -4.51
CA PHE A 117 2.44 -17.95 -3.93
C PHE A 117 2.39 -17.95 -2.39
N SER A 118 1.67 -17.01 -1.78
CA SER A 118 1.59 -16.82 -0.32
C SER A 118 2.96 -16.66 0.36
N LYS A 119 3.89 -15.99 -0.32
CA LYS A 119 5.25 -15.71 0.17
C LYS A 119 5.54 -14.22 0.21
N ILE A 120 6.43 -13.82 1.11
CA ILE A 120 6.94 -12.44 1.21
C ILE A 120 8.42 -12.42 0.85
N ILE A 121 8.82 -11.49 -0.01
CA ILE A 121 10.23 -11.20 -0.28
C ILE A 121 10.55 -9.81 0.29
N GLU A 122 11.01 -9.78 1.53
CA GLU A 122 11.34 -8.52 2.20
C GLU A 122 12.60 -7.89 1.63
N ILE A 123 12.46 -6.71 1.01
CA ILE A 123 13.58 -5.90 0.52
C ILE A 123 13.54 -4.54 1.22
N ASN A 124 14.70 -4.05 1.67
CA ASN A 124 14.77 -2.80 2.43
C ASN A 124 14.21 -1.62 1.62
N LYS A 125 13.38 -0.79 2.27
CA LYS A 125 12.67 0.35 1.68
C LYS A 125 11.92 -0.02 0.39
N ALA A 126 11.37 -1.23 0.31
CA ALA A 126 10.54 -1.65 -0.80
C ALA A 126 9.28 -2.35 -0.28
N TYR A 127 8.12 -1.95 -0.78
CA TYR A 127 6.83 -2.43 -0.29
C TYR A 127 5.83 -2.66 -1.43
N ILE A 128 4.92 -3.60 -1.24
CA ILE A 128 3.58 -3.59 -1.87
C ILE A 128 2.55 -2.96 -0.93
N CYS A 129 1.33 -2.73 -1.43
CA CYS A 129 0.27 -2.04 -0.67
C CYS A 129 -0.03 -2.66 0.71
N VAL A 130 -0.24 -3.97 0.78
CA VAL A 130 -0.54 -4.68 2.04
C VAL A 130 0.66 -4.72 2.99
N GLU A 131 1.89 -4.88 2.46
CA GLU A 131 3.11 -4.84 3.28
C GLU A 131 3.29 -3.47 3.94
N PHE A 132 3.00 -2.40 3.22
CA PHE A 132 3.07 -1.04 3.76
C PHE A 132 2.03 -0.81 4.87
N ALA A 133 0.79 -1.23 4.67
CA ALA A 133 -0.26 -1.15 5.69
C ALA A 133 0.12 -1.95 6.94
N ILE A 134 0.52 -3.22 6.78
CA ILE A 134 1.01 -4.08 7.88
C ILE A 134 2.19 -3.44 8.59
N LYS A 135 3.14 -2.86 7.85
CA LYS A 135 4.33 -2.21 8.42
C LYS A 135 3.95 -1.05 9.34
N ILE A 136 2.97 -0.24 8.94
CA ILE A 136 2.48 0.87 9.75
C ILE A 136 1.75 0.36 10.97
N LEU A 137 0.77 -0.53 10.78
CA LEU A 137 -0.06 -1.06 11.85
C LEU A 137 0.78 -1.76 12.91
N ASN A 138 1.59 -2.74 12.52
CA ASN A 138 2.38 -3.53 13.46
C ASN A 138 3.45 -2.71 14.21
N LYS A 139 3.96 -1.64 13.59
CA LYS A 139 5.05 -0.85 14.19
C LYS A 139 4.55 0.30 15.05
N TYR A 140 3.42 0.90 14.71
CA TYR A 140 3.01 2.17 15.29
C TYR A 140 1.61 2.16 15.91
N VAL A 141 0.86 1.06 15.79
CA VAL A 141 -0.49 0.95 16.36
C VAL A 141 -0.47 -0.16 17.43
N SER A 142 -0.45 0.23 18.70
CA SER A 142 -0.32 -0.68 19.84
C SER A 142 -1.42 -1.73 19.95
N LYS A 143 -2.62 -1.41 19.44
CA LYS A 143 -3.78 -2.32 19.39
C LYS A 143 -3.60 -3.47 18.38
N ILE A 144 -2.73 -3.31 17.38
CA ILE A 144 -2.54 -4.30 16.32
C ILE A 144 -1.20 -5.01 16.52
N LYS A 145 -1.23 -6.31 16.81
CA LYS A 145 -0.04 -7.14 16.99
C LYS A 145 0.03 -8.18 15.89
N LEU A 146 1.05 -8.08 15.03
CA LEU A 146 1.28 -9.02 13.94
C LEU A 146 2.63 -9.71 14.15
N GLU A 147 2.62 -11.05 14.07
CA GLU A 147 3.84 -11.86 14.10
C GLU A 147 4.82 -11.43 12.99
N LYS A 148 6.07 -11.20 13.39
CA LYS A 148 7.13 -10.80 12.46
C LYS A 148 7.49 -11.97 11.53
N GLY A 149 7.54 -11.70 10.22
CA GLY A 149 7.94 -12.69 9.22
C GLY A 149 6.82 -13.65 8.77
N LYS A 150 5.64 -13.57 9.39
CA LYS A 150 4.44 -14.29 8.94
C LYS A 150 3.86 -13.61 7.70
N PHE A 151 3.41 -14.42 6.75
CA PHE A 151 2.64 -13.93 5.62
C PHE A 151 1.23 -13.55 6.07
N TYR A 152 0.79 -12.35 5.72
CA TYR A 152 -0.58 -11.91 5.88
C TYR A 152 -1.09 -11.45 4.51
N SER A 153 -2.15 -12.08 4.05
CA SER A 153 -2.90 -11.64 2.89
C SER A 153 -3.76 -10.42 3.23
N ILE A 154 -4.29 -9.78 2.20
CA ILE A 154 -5.34 -8.76 2.35
C ILE A 154 -6.53 -9.32 3.12
N LYS A 155 -6.94 -10.57 2.84
CA LYS A 155 -8.05 -11.23 3.54
C LYS A 155 -7.76 -11.44 5.03
N ASP A 156 -6.53 -11.81 5.37
CA ASP A 156 -6.12 -11.93 6.78
C ASP A 156 -6.18 -10.57 7.48
N LEU A 157 -5.69 -9.52 6.80
CA LEU A 157 -5.74 -8.16 7.35
C LEU A 157 -7.18 -7.66 7.52
N GLU A 158 -8.09 -7.98 6.60
CA GLU A 158 -9.53 -7.69 6.76
C GLU A 158 -10.10 -8.36 8.01
N GLY A 159 -9.81 -9.64 8.23
CA GLY A 159 -10.26 -10.37 9.41
C GLY A 159 -9.73 -9.77 10.72
N ILE A 160 -8.46 -9.38 10.73
CA ILE A 160 -7.81 -8.73 11.90
C ILE A 160 -8.44 -7.37 12.21
N LEU A 161 -8.88 -6.64 11.19
CA LEU A 161 -9.45 -5.30 11.35
C LEU A 161 -10.98 -5.28 11.40
N ASN A 162 -11.63 -6.44 11.47
CA ASN A 162 -13.09 -6.56 11.35
C ASN A 162 -13.84 -5.77 12.44
N GLU A 163 -13.31 -5.72 13.67
CA GLU A 163 -13.91 -4.96 14.78
C GLU A 163 -13.85 -3.43 14.57
N TYR A 164 -13.01 -2.95 13.66
CA TYR A 164 -12.83 -1.52 13.36
C TYR A 164 -13.60 -1.06 12.13
N VAL A 165 -14.38 -1.94 11.49
CA VAL A 165 -15.12 -1.58 10.26
C VAL A 165 -16.16 -0.51 10.56
N THR A 166 -16.07 0.63 9.87
CA THR A 166 -17.03 1.74 9.97
C THR A 166 -17.84 1.93 8.71
N PHE A 167 -17.40 1.39 7.58
CA PHE A 167 -18.12 1.45 6.31
C PHE A 167 -17.70 0.30 5.39
N GLU A 168 -18.67 -0.31 4.72
CA GLU A 168 -18.46 -1.26 3.62
C GLU A 168 -19.57 -1.06 2.59
N GLY A 169 -19.20 -0.76 1.35
CA GLY A 169 -20.18 -0.36 0.33
C GLY A 169 -19.52 0.20 -0.92
N LYS A 170 -20.30 0.88 -1.76
CA LYS A 170 -19.76 1.53 -2.94
C LYS A 170 -19.08 2.82 -2.54
N ILE A 171 -18.02 3.16 -3.26
CA ILE A 171 -17.32 4.43 -3.04
C ILE A 171 -18.20 5.67 -3.29
N SER A 172 -19.25 5.54 -4.09
CA SER A 172 -20.24 6.60 -4.34
C SER A 172 -21.17 6.86 -3.15
N ASP A 173 -21.34 5.90 -2.24
CA ASP A 173 -22.20 6.03 -1.06
C ASP A 173 -21.54 6.86 0.05
N LEU A 174 -20.23 7.14 -0.07
CA LEU A 174 -19.55 8.06 0.82
C LEU A 174 -20.01 9.50 0.52
N LEU A 175 -20.53 10.20 1.54
CA LEU A 175 -20.90 11.62 1.49
C LEU A 175 -19.67 12.56 1.50
N ILE A 176 -18.60 12.20 0.80
CA ILE A 176 -17.33 12.92 0.75
C ILE A 176 -17.16 13.48 -0.66
N LYS A 177 -16.94 14.80 -0.76
CA LYS A 177 -16.54 15.41 -2.04
C LYS A 177 -15.08 15.07 -2.30
N TYR A 178 -14.83 14.46 -3.46
CA TYR A 178 -13.49 14.10 -3.89
C TYR A 178 -12.91 15.11 -4.87
N ASN A 179 -11.59 15.23 -4.86
CA ASN A 179 -10.80 15.94 -5.85
C ASN A 179 -9.57 15.07 -6.20
N TRP A 180 -8.85 15.45 -7.25
CA TRP A 180 -7.63 14.72 -7.62
C TRP A 180 -6.44 15.10 -6.71
N ASP A 181 -6.45 16.24 -6.03
CA ASP A 181 -5.32 16.73 -5.22
C ASP A 181 -3.96 16.52 -5.95
N ASP A 182 -2.97 15.94 -5.27
CA ASP A 182 -1.62 15.64 -5.77
C ASP A 182 -1.54 14.32 -6.57
N ASP A 183 -2.68 13.75 -6.94
CA ASP A 183 -2.75 12.44 -7.56
C ASP A 183 -2.45 12.50 -9.07
N GLU A 184 -1.26 12.02 -9.45
CA GLU A 184 -0.81 11.95 -10.84
C GLU A 184 -1.43 10.80 -11.67
N PHE A 185 -2.44 10.08 -11.18
CA PHE A 185 -2.93 8.83 -11.80
C PHE A 185 -3.35 8.94 -13.26
N LEU A 186 -3.91 10.08 -13.65
CA LEU A 186 -4.33 10.36 -15.02
C LEU A 186 -3.23 11.01 -15.88
N ILE A 187 -2.10 11.39 -15.29
CA ILE A 187 -1.01 12.05 -15.99
C ILE A 187 -0.26 11.03 -16.87
N LYS A 188 -0.29 11.27 -18.18
CA LYS A 188 0.47 10.48 -19.14
C LYS A 188 1.92 10.96 -19.19
N ARG A 189 2.83 10.17 -18.63
CA ARG A 189 4.28 10.38 -18.79
C ARG A 189 4.80 9.74 -20.10
N ASN A 190 5.92 10.21 -20.64
CA ASN A 190 6.56 9.62 -21.81
C ASN A 190 7.00 8.16 -21.53
N ILE A 191 6.86 7.27 -22.52
CA ILE A 191 7.25 5.85 -22.40
C ILE A 191 8.72 5.67 -22.00
N ILE A 192 9.64 6.49 -22.53
CA ILE A 192 11.07 6.44 -22.23
C ILE A 192 11.31 6.70 -20.74
N ILE A 193 10.67 7.73 -20.19
CA ILE A 193 10.76 8.08 -18.76
C ILE A 193 10.22 6.94 -17.89
N ARG A 194 9.07 6.35 -18.28
CA ARG A 194 8.48 5.22 -17.55
C ARG A 194 9.42 4.01 -17.57
N SER A 195 9.93 3.63 -18.73
CA SER A 195 10.83 2.49 -18.91
C SER A 195 12.14 2.68 -18.14
N GLY A 196 12.74 3.88 -18.21
CA GLY A 196 13.95 4.20 -17.43
C GLY A 196 13.73 4.10 -15.93
N TYR A 197 12.57 4.55 -15.43
CA TYR A 197 12.21 4.39 -14.02
C TYR A 197 12.02 2.93 -13.61
N VAL A 198 11.28 2.15 -14.42
CA VAL A 198 11.04 0.72 -14.17
C VAL A 198 12.36 -0.04 -14.11
N LEU A 199 13.26 0.20 -15.07
CA LEU A 199 14.59 -0.42 -15.11
C LEU A 199 15.40 -0.04 -13.86
N THR A 200 15.46 1.25 -13.53
CA THR A 200 16.19 1.75 -12.34
C THR A 200 15.68 1.10 -11.05
N ASN A 201 14.35 0.99 -10.89
CA ASN A 201 13.76 0.36 -9.71
C ASN A 201 14.05 -1.14 -9.66
N HIS A 202 13.98 -1.85 -10.79
CA HIS A 202 14.37 -3.26 -10.85
C HIS A 202 15.84 -3.45 -10.46
N SER A 203 16.76 -2.67 -11.05
CA SER A 203 18.19 -2.73 -10.69
C SER A 203 18.44 -2.48 -9.20
N LYS A 204 17.74 -1.49 -8.61
CA LYS A 204 17.80 -1.23 -7.16
C LYS A 204 17.30 -2.40 -6.33
N LEU A 205 16.18 -3.03 -6.71
CA LEU A 205 15.64 -4.20 -6.01
C LEU A 205 16.62 -5.37 -6.08
N THR A 206 17.13 -5.69 -7.27
CA THR A 206 18.10 -6.78 -7.49
C THR A 206 19.35 -6.56 -6.65
N TYR A 207 19.93 -5.36 -6.70
CA TYR A 207 21.11 -5.01 -5.91
C TYR A 207 20.86 -5.18 -4.40
N ARG A 208 19.73 -4.68 -3.89
CA ARG A 208 19.37 -4.80 -2.46
C ARG A 208 19.16 -6.25 -2.04
N LEU A 209 18.56 -7.07 -2.91
CA LEU A 209 18.32 -8.49 -2.66
C LEU A 209 19.63 -9.28 -2.59
N ILE A 210 20.52 -9.11 -3.58
CA ILE A 210 21.84 -9.75 -3.60
C ILE A 210 22.65 -9.36 -2.37
N ARG A 211 22.71 -8.06 -2.04
CA ARG A 211 23.44 -7.57 -0.88
C ARG A 211 22.90 -8.12 0.44
N LYS A 212 21.57 -8.29 0.57
CA LYS A 212 20.94 -8.92 1.75
C LYS A 212 21.38 -10.38 1.88
N ASN A 213 21.34 -11.15 0.80
CA ASN A 213 21.74 -12.56 0.80
C ASN A 213 23.23 -12.74 1.13
N PHE A 214 24.09 -11.88 0.57
CA PHE A 214 25.53 -11.91 0.86
C PHE A 214 25.85 -11.63 2.35
N LYS A 215 25.16 -10.65 2.96
CA LYS A 215 25.29 -10.38 4.40
C LYS A 215 24.83 -11.57 5.26
N ARG A 216 23.76 -12.27 4.85
CA ARG A 216 23.26 -13.45 5.57
C ARG A 216 24.24 -14.62 5.48
N GLY A 217 24.85 -14.86 4.31
CA GLY A 217 25.89 -15.88 4.13
C GLY A 217 27.13 -15.64 5.00
N LYS A 218 27.60 -14.38 5.10
CA LYS A 218 28.73 -14.03 5.98
C LYS A 218 28.46 -14.23 7.47
N ASN A 219 27.23 -14.02 7.92
CA ASN A 219 26.86 -14.25 9.32
C ASN A 219 26.69 -15.74 9.64
N ASN A 220 26.28 -16.56 8.65
CA ASN A 220 26.12 -18.00 8.83
C ASN A 220 27.44 -18.78 8.73
N GLY A 221 28.48 -18.22 8.11
CA GLY A 221 29.83 -18.81 8.03
C GLY A 221 30.78 -18.39 9.16
N LYS A 222 30.26 -17.73 10.20
CA LYS A 222 30.99 -17.31 11.41
C LYS A 222 30.48 -17.97 12.70
N ASN A 223 29.61 -18.97 12.56
CA ASN A 223 29.14 -19.83 13.64
C ASN A 223 29.75 -21.21 13.49
#